data_AF-A0AB39TWH1-F1
#
_entry.id   AF-A0AB39TWH1-F1
#
_cell.length_a   1.000
_cell.length_b   1.000
_cell.length_c   1.000
_cell.angle_alpha   90.00
_cell.angle_beta   90.00
_cell.angle_gamma   90.00
#
_symmetry.space_group_name_H-M   'P 1'
#
loop_
_entity.id
_entity.type
_entity.pdbx_description
1 polymer ?
#
loop_
_entity_poly.entity_id
_entity_poly.type
_entity_poly.pdbx_seq_one_letter_code
_entity_poly.pdbx_strand_id
1 'polypeptide(L)'
;MAEAAALGATTEVFRDQPAVRLPLEERRRRAALLPEAIAHLSGGAKQALHYGDRVPALMVLVPFKGGVNPLGNVIDSDPDTGVRVRGDVLVKELEAWAGEWEAPVRIGWRPGFRDQARENFEKQCARELAEGSMVIDHPRTVLLHLAADLREGKLDDWFDDPAPQETPN
;
A
#
# COMPACT_ATOMS: atom_id res chain seq x y z
N MET A 1 -12.77 -18.73 -17.20
CA MET A 1 -12.00 -19.26 -18.34
C MET A 1 -12.22 -18.43 -19.60
N ALA A 2 -13.44 -18.37 -20.17
CA ALA A 2 -13.71 -17.64 -21.42
C ALA A 2 -13.37 -16.14 -21.37
N GLU A 3 -13.74 -15.43 -20.29
CA GLU A 3 -13.46 -13.99 -20.13
C GLU A 3 -11.97 -13.69 -19.98
N ALA A 4 -11.22 -14.54 -19.26
CA ALA A 4 -9.78 -14.40 -19.12
C ALA A 4 -9.05 -14.69 -20.45
N ALA A 5 -9.47 -15.70 -21.19
CA ALA A 5 -8.93 -16.02 -22.51
C ALA A 5 -9.17 -14.88 -23.52
N ALA A 6 -10.34 -14.23 -23.47
CA ALA A 6 -10.64 -13.05 -24.29
C ALA A 6 -9.73 -11.85 -23.99
N LEU A 7 -9.13 -11.80 -22.81
CA LEU A 7 -8.14 -10.80 -22.40
C LEU A 7 -6.68 -11.25 -22.65
N GLY A 8 -6.48 -12.34 -23.40
CA GLY A 8 -5.14 -12.85 -23.74
C GLY A 8 -4.46 -13.63 -22.62
N ALA A 9 -5.21 -14.16 -21.66
CA ALA A 9 -4.62 -14.96 -20.59
C ALA A 9 -4.01 -16.28 -21.10
N THR A 10 -2.89 -16.68 -20.50
CA THR A 10 -2.22 -17.97 -20.77
C THR A 10 -2.41 -18.93 -19.60
N THR A 11 -2.24 -20.23 -19.86
CA THR A 11 -2.18 -21.24 -18.79
C THR A 11 -0.74 -21.44 -18.33
N GLU A 12 -0.51 -21.50 -17.03
CA GLU A 12 0.79 -21.80 -16.43
C GLU A 12 0.63 -22.80 -15.27
N VAL A 13 1.75 -23.29 -14.74
CA VAL A 13 1.78 -23.95 -13.43
C VAL A 13 2.39 -22.97 -12.45
N PHE A 14 1.63 -22.62 -11.42
CA PHE A 14 2.05 -21.71 -10.35
C PHE A 14 1.97 -22.44 -9.01
N ARG A 15 3.11 -22.58 -8.32
CA ARG A 15 3.22 -23.31 -7.04
C ARG A 15 2.59 -24.72 -7.11
N ASP A 16 2.98 -25.47 -8.13
CA ASP A 16 2.50 -26.83 -8.44
C ASP A 16 1.00 -26.96 -8.72
N GLN A 17 0.31 -25.84 -8.98
CA GLN A 17 -1.12 -25.81 -9.31
C GLN A 17 -1.33 -25.23 -10.73
N PRO A 18 -2.27 -25.77 -11.52
CA PRO A 18 -2.64 -25.17 -12.79
C PRO A 18 -3.29 -23.80 -12.56
N ALA A 19 -2.79 -22.79 -13.26
CA ALA A 19 -3.20 -21.40 -13.11
C ALA A 19 -3.47 -20.76 -14.48
N VAL A 20 -4.23 -19.66 -14.44
CA VAL A 20 -4.47 -18.79 -15.59
C VAL A 20 -3.86 -17.43 -15.31
N ARG A 21 -2.95 -16.99 -16.18
CA ARG A 21 -2.19 -15.76 -16.04
C ARG A 21 -2.66 -14.70 -17.02
N LEU A 22 -3.08 -13.56 -16.51
CA LEU A 22 -3.37 -12.40 -17.35
C LEU A 22 -2.07 -11.74 -17.85
N PRO A 23 -2.07 -11.11 -19.03
CA PRO A 23 -0.95 -10.28 -19.47
C PRO A 23 -0.58 -9.23 -18.43
N LEU A 24 0.71 -8.93 -18.28
CA LEU A 24 1.20 -7.99 -17.27
C LEU A 24 0.51 -6.62 -17.32
N GLU A 25 0.23 -6.11 -18.52
CA GLU A 25 -0.55 -4.88 -18.70
C GLU A 25 -1.92 -4.91 -18.04
N GLU A 26 -2.65 -6.02 -18.16
CA GLU A 26 -3.97 -6.16 -17.54
C GLU A 26 -3.85 -6.34 -16.02
N ARG A 27 -2.82 -7.04 -15.54
CA ARG A 27 -2.51 -7.15 -14.11
C ARG A 27 -2.23 -5.76 -13.49
N ARG A 28 -1.35 -4.97 -14.12
CA ARG A 28 -1.05 -3.58 -13.75
C ARG A 28 -2.31 -2.72 -13.70
N ARG A 29 -3.10 -2.76 -14.78
CA ARG A 29 -4.36 -2.00 -14.87
C ARG A 29 -5.27 -2.32 -13.70
N ARG A 30 -5.49 -3.60 -13.41
CA ARG A 30 -6.37 -4.04 -12.32
C ARG A 30 -5.84 -3.67 -10.93
N ALA A 31 -4.54 -3.84 -10.68
CA ALA A 31 -3.95 -3.48 -9.39
C ALA A 31 -4.05 -1.97 -9.13
N ALA A 32 -3.82 -1.14 -10.16
CA ALA A 32 -3.89 0.32 -10.04
C ALA A 32 -5.31 0.86 -9.77
N LEU A 33 -6.35 0.13 -10.18
CA LEU A 33 -7.75 0.55 -9.98
C LEU A 33 -8.11 0.70 -8.50
N LEU A 34 -7.58 -0.15 -7.63
CA LEU A 34 -7.90 -0.10 -6.19
C LEU A 34 -7.40 1.20 -5.52
N PRO A 35 -6.10 1.54 -5.54
CA PRO A 35 -5.62 2.78 -4.93
C PRO A 35 -6.25 4.02 -5.58
N GLU A 36 -6.48 4.00 -6.90
CA GLU A 36 -7.18 5.09 -7.61
C GLU A 36 -8.63 5.25 -7.10
N ALA A 37 -9.39 4.16 -6.98
CA ALA A 37 -10.75 4.19 -6.46
C ALA A 37 -10.81 4.74 -5.02
N ILE A 38 -9.86 4.34 -4.16
CA ILE A 38 -9.78 4.87 -2.79
C ILE A 38 -9.45 6.38 -2.82
N ALA A 39 -8.55 6.82 -3.69
CA ALA A 39 -8.17 8.22 -3.82
C ALA A 39 -9.33 9.12 -4.27
N HIS A 40 -10.28 8.55 -5.00
CA HIS A 40 -11.48 9.22 -5.53
C HIS A 40 -12.75 8.95 -4.71
N LEU A 41 -12.62 8.26 -3.56
CA LEU A 41 -13.76 7.91 -2.75
C LEU A 41 -14.46 9.17 -2.22
N SER A 42 -15.69 9.37 -2.67
CA SER A 42 -16.56 10.48 -2.30
C SER A 42 -17.95 9.95 -1.98
N GLY A 43 -18.64 10.55 -1.00
CA GLY A 43 -19.98 10.09 -0.63
C GLY A 43 -20.54 10.62 0.70
N GLY A 44 -21.83 10.35 0.92
CA GLY A 44 -22.60 10.77 2.09
C GLY A 44 -23.66 9.72 2.46
N ALA A 45 -24.15 9.73 3.70
CA ALA A 45 -25.18 8.78 4.17
C ALA A 45 -26.53 8.89 3.43
N LYS A 46 -26.72 9.95 2.64
CA LYS A 46 -27.78 10.09 1.64
C LYS A 46 -27.14 10.38 0.29
N GLN A 47 -27.38 9.51 -0.70
CA GLN A 47 -26.81 9.54 -2.05
C GLN A 47 -27.07 10.82 -2.88
N ALA A 48 -27.84 11.79 -2.36
CA ALA A 48 -28.28 12.96 -3.11
C ALA A 48 -27.87 14.34 -2.54
N LEU A 49 -27.25 14.46 -1.36
CA LEU A 49 -27.12 15.78 -0.71
C LEU A 49 -25.74 16.19 -0.19
N HIS A 50 -24.78 15.29 0.01
CA HIS A 50 -23.43 15.68 0.47
C HIS A 50 -22.34 14.81 -0.16
N TYR A 51 -21.65 15.34 -1.17
CA TYR A 51 -20.37 14.80 -1.63
C TYR A 51 -19.27 15.18 -0.62
N GLY A 52 -19.28 14.53 0.54
CA GLY A 52 -18.17 14.62 1.47
C GLY A 52 -16.97 13.86 0.91
N ASP A 53 -15.79 14.42 1.05
CA ASP A 53 -14.53 13.70 0.84
C ASP A 53 -14.50 12.50 1.83
N ARG A 54 -14.38 11.29 1.30
CA ARG A 54 -14.32 10.04 2.08
C ARG A 54 -12.96 9.36 1.97
N VAL A 55 -11.97 10.01 1.37
CA VAL A 55 -10.59 9.55 1.42
C VAL A 55 -10.17 9.51 2.90
N PRO A 56 -9.50 8.43 3.36
CA PRO A 56 -9.04 8.31 4.74
C PRO A 56 -8.26 9.56 5.19
N ALA A 57 -8.44 9.98 6.43
CA ALA A 57 -7.64 11.06 7.00
C ALA A 57 -6.19 10.62 7.32
N LEU A 58 -6.00 9.33 7.57
CA LEU A 58 -4.74 8.68 7.86
C LEU A 58 -4.71 7.29 7.24
N MET A 59 -3.57 6.89 6.66
CA MET A 59 -3.30 5.54 6.20
C MET A 59 -1.80 5.22 6.24
N VAL A 60 -1.47 3.94 6.42
CA VAL A 60 -0.11 3.40 6.33
C VAL A 60 -0.15 2.26 5.32
N LEU A 61 0.69 2.33 4.28
CA LEU A 61 0.83 1.31 3.26
C LEU A 61 2.28 0.82 3.23
N VAL A 62 2.44 -0.48 3.41
CA VAL A 62 3.74 -1.15 3.30
C VAL A 62 3.59 -2.31 2.31
N PRO A 63 4.35 -2.32 1.20
CA PRO A 63 4.44 -3.47 0.32
C PRO A 63 5.13 -4.63 1.03
N PHE A 64 4.51 -5.82 1.03
CA PHE A 64 5.05 -7.04 1.62
C PHE A 64 5.05 -8.16 0.58
N LYS A 65 6.09 -9.00 0.61
CA LYS A 65 6.21 -10.20 -0.25
C LYS A 65 5.18 -11.28 0.08
N GLY A 66 4.53 -11.20 1.25
CA GLY A 66 3.53 -12.14 1.73
C GLY A 66 2.25 -11.47 2.23
N GLY A 67 1.26 -12.27 2.60
CA GLY A 67 -0.05 -11.81 3.09
C GLY A 67 -0.10 -11.39 4.57
N VAL A 68 1.05 -11.19 5.22
CA VAL A 68 1.11 -10.77 6.63
C VAL A 68 0.93 -9.26 6.72
N ASN A 69 0.14 -8.80 7.69
CA ASN A 69 0.01 -7.39 8.02
C ASN A 69 0.58 -7.12 9.43
N PRO A 70 1.83 -6.62 9.54
CA PRO A 70 2.44 -6.33 10.84
C PRO A 70 2.04 -4.96 11.42
N LEU A 71 1.17 -4.19 10.74
CA LEU A 71 0.89 -2.80 11.10
C LEU A 71 -0.17 -2.65 12.20
N GLY A 72 -0.60 -3.76 12.83
CA GLY A 72 -1.76 -3.78 13.74
C GLY A 72 -1.65 -2.85 14.95
N ASN A 73 -0.43 -2.52 15.38
CA ASN A 73 -0.18 -1.63 16.52
C ASN A 73 0.39 -0.25 16.12
N VAL A 74 0.49 0.04 14.81
CA VAL A 74 0.99 1.33 14.32
C VAL A 74 -0.06 2.43 14.45
N ILE A 75 -1.33 2.09 14.21
CA ILE A 75 -2.49 2.94 14.45
C ILE A 75 -3.38 2.21 15.45
N ASP A 76 -3.49 2.74 16.66
CA ASP A 76 -4.28 2.14 17.74
C ASP A 76 -5.21 3.18 18.40
N SER A 77 -6.07 2.69 19.28
CA SER A 77 -6.97 3.56 20.05
C SER A 77 -6.25 4.21 21.22
N ASP A 78 -6.55 5.49 21.41
CA ASP A 78 -6.07 6.28 22.52
C ASP A 78 -7.26 6.81 23.33
N PRO A 79 -7.37 6.54 24.65
CA PRO A 79 -8.54 6.92 25.42
C PRO A 79 -8.82 8.42 25.46
N ASP A 80 -7.77 9.24 25.46
CA ASP A 80 -7.90 10.68 25.64
C ASP A 80 -8.10 11.40 24.31
N THR A 81 -7.39 10.94 23.28
CA THR A 81 -7.35 11.64 22.01
C THR A 81 -8.21 10.93 20.95
N GLY A 82 -8.48 9.63 21.07
CA GLY A 82 -9.27 8.80 20.16
C GLY A 82 -8.41 7.89 19.26
N VAL A 83 -7.33 8.42 18.70
CA VAL A 83 -6.37 7.67 17.86
C VAL A 83 -4.93 8.03 18.21
N ARG A 84 -4.08 7.03 18.38
CA ARG A 84 -2.64 7.19 18.52
C ARG A 84 -1.94 6.54 17.34
N VAL A 85 -0.87 7.20 16.89
CA VAL A 85 -0.08 6.80 15.72
C VAL A 85 1.37 6.69 16.19
N ARG A 86 1.97 5.51 16.01
CA ARG A 86 3.21 5.09 16.65
C ARG A 86 4.30 4.89 15.59
N GLY A 87 5.07 5.94 15.30
CA GLY A 87 6.21 5.85 14.39
C GLY A 87 7.32 4.94 14.95
N ASP A 88 7.53 4.99 16.27
CA ASP A 88 8.44 4.10 17.00
C ASP A 88 8.10 2.61 16.82
N VAL A 89 6.81 2.27 16.76
CA VAL A 89 6.35 0.90 16.51
C VAL A 89 6.54 0.54 15.05
N LEU A 90 6.18 1.43 14.13
CA LEU A 90 6.38 1.19 12.70
C LEU A 90 7.85 0.86 12.39
N VAL A 91 8.80 1.64 12.90
CA VAL A 91 10.23 1.38 12.68
C VAL A 91 10.63 0.00 13.20
N LYS A 92 10.18 -0.39 14.41
CA LYS A 92 10.47 -1.72 14.98
C LYS A 92 9.87 -2.86 14.16
N GLU A 93 8.65 -2.69 13.65
CA GLU A 93 8.03 -3.68 12.76
C GLU A 93 8.84 -3.79 11.46
N LEU A 94 9.21 -2.67 10.82
CA LEU A 94 10.03 -2.69 9.61
C LEU A 94 11.39 -3.37 9.83
N GLU A 95 12.02 -3.16 10.99
CA GLU A 95 13.26 -3.82 11.37
C GLU A 95 13.07 -5.34 11.60
N ALA A 96 12.00 -5.73 12.30
CA ALA A 96 11.69 -7.13 12.55
C ALA A 96 11.37 -7.92 11.27
N TRP A 97 10.80 -7.25 10.27
CA TRP A 97 10.44 -7.81 8.97
C TRP A 97 11.42 -7.44 7.85
N ALA A 98 12.66 -7.06 8.20
CA ALA A 98 13.67 -6.69 7.21
C ALA A 98 13.86 -7.79 6.15
N GLY A 99 13.76 -7.41 4.88
CA GLY A 99 13.83 -8.33 3.74
C GLY A 99 12.47 -8.85 3.24
N GLU A 100 11.40 -8.69 4.02
CA GLU A 100 10.03 -9.12 3.67
C GLU A 100 9.14 -7.98 3.14
N TRP A 101 9.59 -6.74 3.27
CA TRP A 101 8.90 -5.55 2.76
C TRP A 101 9.77 -4.74 1.80
N GLU A 102 9.15 -3.84 1.02
CA GLU A 102 9.83 -2.99 0.04
C GLU A 102 9.55 -1.51 0.25
N ALA A 103 10.57 -0.68 0.03
CA ALA A 103 10.45 0.77 0.11
C ALA A 103 9.77 1.37 -1.15
N PRO A 104 9.17 2.58 -1.04
CA PRO A 104 8.97 3.31 0.20
C PRO A 104 7.73 2.85 0.97
N VAL A 105 7.81 2.90 2.30
CA VAL A 105 6.65 2.91 3.19
C VAL A 105 5.88 4.21 2.95
N ARG A 106 4.59 4.10 2.64
CA ARG A 106 3.76 5.21 2.19
C ARG A 106 2.75 5.60 3.27
N ILE A 107 2.92 6.78 3.83
CA ILE A 107 2.04 7.33 4.87
C ILE A 107 1.16 8.42 4.23
N GLY A 108 -0.14 8.16 4.18
CA GLY A 108 -1.12 9.19 3.84
C GLY A 108 -1.55 9.91 5.11
N TRP A 109 -1.29 11.21 5.23
CA TRP A 109 -1.70 12.00 6.38
C TRP A 109 -2.32 13.34 5.96
N ARG A 110 -3.63 13.50 6.19
CA ARG A 110 -4.35 14.73 5.82
C ARG A 110 -3.91 15.90 6.72
N PRO A 111 -3.51 17.05 6.17
CA PRO A 111 -3.20 18.23 6.97
C PRO A 111 -4.37 18.63 7.88
N GLY A 112 -4.10 19.03 9.12
CA GLY A 112 -5.13 19.39 10.11
C GLY A 112 -5.70 18.19 10.87
N PHE A 113 -5.41 16.96 10.45
CA PHE A 113 -5.77 15.77 11.22
C PHE A 113 -4.63 15.41 12.16
N ARG A 114 -4.74 15.74 13.44
CA ARG A 114 -3.79 15.29 14.48
C ARG A 114 -2.35 15.76 14.24
N ASP A 115 -2.17 17.04 13.89
CA ASP A 115 -0.87 17.59 13.50
C ASP A 115 0.23 17.38 14.57
N GLN A 116 -0.10 17.44 15.86
CA GLN A 116 0.89 17.13 16.90
C GLN A 116 1.37 15.68 16.87
N ALA A 117 0.46 14.74 16.58
CA ALA A 117 0.82 13.33 16.42
C ALA A 117 1.64 13.12 15.13
N ARG A 118 1.33 13.87 14.06
CA ARG A 118 2.10 13.87 12.82
C ARG A 118 3.53 14.34 13.07
N GLU A 119 3.71 15.47 13.75
CA GLU A 119 5.03 16.00 14.07
C GLU A 119 5.86 15.00 14.91
N ASN A 120 5.23 14.35 15.89
CA ASN A 120 5.89 13.32 16.70
C ASN A 120 6.27 12.09 15.86
N PHE A 121 5.39 11.66 14.95
CA PHE A 121 5.66 10.56 14.04
C PHE A 121 6.82 10.88 13.09
N GLU A 122 6.84 12.08 12.51
CA GLU A 122 7.93 12.56 11.64
C GLU A 122 9.28 12.58 12.39
N LYS A 123 9.29 12.97 13.67
CA LYS A 123 10.50 12.89 14.52
C LYS A 123 10.95 11.45 14.77
N GLN A 124 10.01 10.54 15.01
CA GLN A 124 10.31 9.12 15.27
C GLN A 124 10.84 8.41 14.02
N CYS A 125 10.35 8.79 12.83
CA CYS A 125 10.72 8.21 11.54
C CYS A 125 11.73 9.07 10.75
N ALA A 126 12.44 9.99 11.42
CA ALA A 126 13.24 11.01 10.75
C ALA A 126 14.35 10.42 9.87
N ARG A 127 14.93 9.27 10.28
CA ARG A 127 15.93 8.54 9.50
C ARG A 127 15.33 8.00 8.21
N GLU A 128 14.22 7.29 8.30
CA GLU A 128 13.54 6.64 7.18
C GLU A 128 13.02 7.66 6.16
N LEU A 129 12.54 8.82 6.65
CA LEU A 129 12.15 9.95 5.81
C LEU A 129 13.34 10.57 5.08
N ALA A 130 14.47 10.75 5.77
CA ALA A 130 15.69 11.32 5.17
C ALA A 130 16.31 10.38 4.12
N GLU A 131 16.24 9.07 4.35
CA GLU A 131 16.73 8.03 3.43
C GLU A 131 15.77 7.77 2.26
N GLY A 132 14.54 8.30 2.31
CA GLY A 132 13.50 8.06 1.30
C GLY A 132 12.89 6.65 1.37
N SER A 133 13.22 5.86 2.40
CA SER A 133 12.57 4.57 2.66
C SER A 133 11.16 4.72 3.22
N MET A 134 10.79 5.93 3.65
CA MET A 134 9.43 6.33 4.00
C MET A 134 9.06 7.66 3.34
N VAL A 135 7.80 7.82 2.96
CA VAL A 135 7.23 9.07 2.46
C VAL A 135 5.95 9.40 3.20
N ILE A 136 5.75 10.68 3.53
CA ILE A 136 4.52 11.20 4.13
C ILE A 136 3.96 12.30 3.22
N ASP A 137 2.71 12.15 2.78
CA ASP A 137 2.00 13.16 1.99
C ASP A 137 0.48 13.04 2.20
N HIS A 138 -0.33 13.87 1.53
CA HIS A 138 -1.76 13.75 1.54
C HIS A 138 -2.21 12.35 1.05
N PRO A 139 -3.17 11.68 1.73
CA PRO A 139 -3.60 10.32 1.37
C PRO A 139 -3.97 10.16 -0.11
N ARG A 140 -4.69 11.14 -0.68
CA ARG A 140 -5.02 11.19 -2.11
C ARG A 140 -3.78 11.17 -3.00
N THR A 141 -2.76 11.97 -2.68
CA THR A 141 -1.53 12.06 -3.47
C THR A 141 -0.76 10.75 -3.42
N VAL A 142 -0.60 10.18 -2.21
CA VAL A 142 0.07 8.89 -2.01
C VAL A 142 -0.58 7.77 -2.82
N LEU A 143 -1.91 7.67 -2.79
CA LEU A 143 -2.66 6.66 -3.53
C LEU A 143 -2.56 6.85 -5.05
N LEU A 144 -2.64 8.09 -5.54
CA LEU A 144 -2.50 8.38 -6.97
C LEU A 144 -1.09 8.10 -7.49
N HIS A 145 -0.05 8.41 -6.71
CA HIS A 145 1.32 8.06 -7.05
C HIS A 145 1.51 6.54 -7.11
N LEU A 146 0.99 5.80 -6.13
CA LEU A 146 1.04 4.33 -6.17
C LEU A 146 0.31 3.75 -7.40
N ALA A 147 -0.87 4.30 -7.73
CA ALA A 147 -1.60 3.88 -8.93
C ALA A 147 -0.81 4.18 -10.22
N ALA A 148 -0.13 5.33 -10.28
CA ALA A 148 0.74 5.69 -11.41
C ALA A 148 1.95 4.77 -11.51
N ASP A 149 2.65 4.49 -10.40
CA ASP A 149 3.80 3.60 -10.36
C ASP A 149 3.44 2.19 -10.87
N LEU A 150 2.25 1.68 -10.48
CA LEU A 150 1.71 0.41 -10.98
C LEU A 150 1.43 0.45 -12.49
N ARG A 151 0.85 1.53 -13.01
CA ARG A 151 0.52 1.66 -14.46
C ARG A 151 1.77 1.79 -15.32
N GLU A 152 2.77 2.51 -14.84
CA GLU A 152 4.04 2.77 -15.52
C GLU A 152 5.00 1.59 -15.47
N GLY A 153 4.67 0.54 -14.70
CA GLY A 153 5.48 -0.68 -14.59
C GLY A 153 6.70 -0.54 -13.68
N LYS A 154 6.77 0.51 -12.85
CA LYS A 154 7.85 0.68 -11.87
C LYS A 154 7.84 -0.38 -10.78
N LEU A 155 6.73 -1.09 -10.64
CA LEU A 155 6.48 -2.12 -9.62
C LEU A 155 6.13 -3.46 -10.28
N ASP A 156 6.62 -3.72 -11.49
CA ASP A 156 6.33 -4.96 -12.22
C ASP A 156 6.81 -6.20 -11.46
N ASP A 157 7.89 -6.07 -10.69
CA ASP A 157 8.45 -7.14 -9.86
C ASP A 157 7.48 -7.60 -8.74
N TRP A 158 6.45 -6.82 -8.39
CA TRP A 158 5.44 -7.23 -7.40
C TRP A 158 4.47 -8.30 -7.91
N PHE A 159 4.37 -8.47 -9.23
CA PHE A 159 3.36 -9.36 -9.83
C PHE A 159 3.81 -10.80 -9.96
N ASP A 160 5.06 -11.10 -9.59
CA ASP A 160 5.69 -12.39 -9.81
C ASP A 160 6.51 -12.81 -8.57
N ASP A 161 6.49 -14.10 -8.25
CA ASP A 161 7.36 -14.63 -7.20
C ASP A 161 8.82 -14.45 -7.65
N PRO A 162 9.74 -14.05 -6.75
CA PRO A 162 11.15 -13.98 -7.09
C PRO A 162 11.63 -15.35 -7.59
N ALA A 163 12.45 -15.35 -8.64
CA ALA A 163 12.99 -16.57 -9.20
C ALA A 163 13.64 -17.43 -8.10
N PRO A 164 13.44 -18.76 -8.09
CA PRO A 164 14.11 -19.62 -7.12
C PRO A 164 15.62 -19.37 -7.20
N GLN A 165 16.25 -19.03 -6.08
CA GLN A 165 17.71 -18.97 -6.05
C GLN A 165 18.23 -20.40 -6.20
N GLU A 166 18.97 -20.67 -7.28
CA GLU A 166 19.70 -21.93 -7.41
C GLU A 166 20.65 -22.03 -6.23
N THR A 167 20.38 -22.99 -5.33
CA THR A 167 21.26 -23.28 -4.22
C THR A 167 22.49 -23.97 -4.81
N PRO A 168 23.73 -23.45 -4.63
CA PRO A 168 24.91 -24.13 -5.12
C PRO A 168 25.00 -25.50 -4.42
N ASN A 169 25.18 -26.54 -5.22
CA ASN A 169 25.36 -27.92 -4.80
C ASN A 169 26.70 -28.13 -4.06
#